data_AF-A0A2V5LFP2-F1
#
_entry.id   AF-A0A2V5LFP2-F1
#
_cell.length_a   1.000
_cell.length_b   1.000
_cell.length_c   1.000
_cell.angle_alpha   90.00
_cell.angle_beta   90.00
_cell.angle_gamma   90.00
#
_symmetry.space_group_name_H-M   'P 1'
#
loop_
_entity.id
_entity.type
_entity.pdbx_description
1 polymer ?
#
loop_
_entity_poly.entity_id
_entity_poly.type
_entity_poly.pdbx_seq_one_letter_code
_entity_poly.pdbx_strand_id
1 'polypeptide(L)'
;ALEAGADEFLLKPITWEVLRESIDRLLIPQRPRAMTSPEELGSVPPRIKLWGVRGSLPVPGPATVRYGGNTSCVEVRADGEIIVLDAGTGIRALGLALEKELGPQTIKLTLLITHTHWDHIQGLPFFSPAYNSKNLIQILGYEGARAGLGAILAGQMETPFFPVSLRQLPSHLAIEELKEMEFHIGTVKVQGKFANHPGICAGYRLFTSAGSIAYMPDNEPYETLKVQLAAQNGIDGKKARNFAGAERAKMVEFLRDCEVAILDAQYTDEEYKAHVGWGHSSLSSVVGLALDANVKRLLLFHHDPSHDDDMIDRMLEQARSLVAKSGKAMVIEGAREGVEILLELPAQRQLR
;
A
#
# COMPACT_ATOMS: atom_id res chain seq x y z
N ALA A 1 24.95 -6.71 42.42
CA ALA A 1 25.41 -5.69 41.45
C ALA A 1 26.88 -5.86 41.01
N LEU A 2 27.77 -6.47 41.81
CA LEU A 2 29.15 -6.82 41.38
C LEU A 2 29.35 -8.30 40.96
N GLU A 3 28.31 -9.14 41.06
CA GLU A 3 28.35 -10.56 40.64
C GLU A 3 27.57 -10.86 39.36
N ALA A 4 27.08 -9.83 38.64
CA ALA A 4 26.25 -10.02 37.44
C ALA A 4 26.83 -9.42 36.14
N GLY A 5 28.07 -8.92 36.15
CA GLY A 5 28.76 -8.50 34.91
C GLY A 5 28.06 -7.42 34.07
N ALA A 6 27.17 -6.62 34.68
CA ALA A 6 26.52 -5.50 34.01
C ALA A 6 27.20 -4.20 34.43
N ASP A 7 28.29 -3.86 33.76
CA ASP A 7 28.84 -2.52 33.82
C ASP A 7 27.93 -1.59 32.98
N GLU A 8 27.23 -0.71 33.70
CA GLU A 8 26.72 0.60 33.29
C GLU A 8 25.72 0.69 32.12
N PHE A 9 24.43 0.79 32.45
CA PHE A 9 23.50 1.68 31.72
C PHE A 9 22.67 2.50 32.71
N LEU A 10 23.31 3.48 33.34
CA LEU A 10 22.63 4.69 33.79
C LEU A 10 22.44 5.55 32.54
N LEU A 11 21.20 5.68 32.05
CA LEU A 11 20.85 6.68 31.03
C LEU A 11 21.31 8.05 31.52
N LYS A 12 22.40 8.58 30.92
CA LYS A 12 22.85 9.95 31.15
C LYS A 12 21.71 10.92 30.76
N PRO A 13 21.53 12.04 31.49
CA PRO A 13 20.58 13.07 31.08
C PRO A 13 20.92 13.53 29.66
N ILE A 14 19.88 13.70 28.84
CA ILE A 14 19.95 14.13 27.43
C ILE A 14 21.01 15.23 27.30
N THR A 15 22.07 14.98 26.52
CA THR A 15 23.13 15.98 26.34
C THR A 15 22.59 17.15 25.52
N TRP A 16 23.20 18.33 25.68
CA TRP A 16 22.81 19.51 24.92
C TRP A 16 22.86 19.29 23.41
N GLU A 17 23.79 18.45 22.94
CA GLU A 17 23.92 18.08 21.53
C GLU A 17 22.70 17.27 21.05
N VAL A 18 22.26 16.29 21.84
CA VAL A 18 21.06 15.47 21.55
C VAL A 18 19.79 16.32 21.60
N LEU A 19 19.70 17.25 22.56
CA LEU A 19 18.57 18.16 22.69
C LEU A 19 18.52 19.16 21.52
N ARG A 20 19.67 19.76 21.16
CA ARG A 20 19.78 20.68 20.03
C ARG A 20 19.44 19.99 18.71
N GLU A 21 19.98 18.80 18.47
CA GLU A 21 19.59 18.01 17.29
C GLU A 21 18.10 17.67 17.28
N SER A 22 17.50 17.36 18.44
CA SER A 22 16.07 17.09 18.54
C SER A 22 15.22 18.34 18.28
N ILE A 23 15.67 19.52 18.72
CA ILE A 23 15.01 20.81 18.47
C ILE A 23 15.15 21.20 16.99
N ASP A 24 16.33 21.04 16.39
CA ASP A 24 16.56 21.29 14.97
C ASP A 24 15.73 20.33 14.09
N ARG A 25 15.45 19.11 14.55
CA ARG A 25 14.51 18.15 13.92
C ARG A 25 13.05 18.56 14.08
N LEU A 26 12.66 19.19 15.18
CA LEU A 26 11.31 19.71 15.45
C LEU A 26 11.01 21.02 14.70
N LEU A 27 12.05 21.77 14.35
CA LEU A 27 11.99 22.91 13.44
C LEU A 27 11.85 22.40 12.01
N ILE A 28 10.71 21.78 11.71
CA ILE A 28 10.32 21.35 10.36
C ILE A 28 10.43 22.58 9.44
N PRO A 29 11.36 22.63 8.47
CA PRO A 29 11.16 23.50 7.33
C PRO A 29 9.90 22.96 6.66
N GLN A 30 8.86 23.78 6.52
CA GLN A 30 7.75 23.43 5.63
C GLN A 30 8.33 22.90 4.32
N ARG A 31 7.76 21.82 3.80
CA ARG A 31 8.13 21.17 2.53
C ARG A 31 8.57 22.27 1.56
N PRO A 32 9.87 22.40 1.23
CA PRO A 32 10.29 23.40 0.28
C PRO A 32 9.54 23.12 -1.01
N ARG A 33 8.77 24.10 -1.49
CA ARG A 33 7.99 24.00 -2.72
C ARG A 33 8.92 23.51 -3.83
N ALA A 34 8.49 22.51 -4.60
CA ALA A 34 9.27 22.00 -5.72
C ALA A 34 9.75 23.17 -6.60
N MET A 35 11.06 23.23 -6.86
CA MET A 35 11.66 24.27 -7.70
C MET A 35 11.57 23.94 -9.20
N THR A 36 11.13 22.73 -9.56
CA THR A 36 10.89 22.31 -10.93
C THR A 36 9.62 22.96 -11.45
N SER A 37 9.66 23.48 -12.68
CA SER A 37 8.48 24.10 -13.28
C SER A 37 7.38 23.04 -13.50
N PRO A 38 6.10 23.40 -13.47
CA PRO A 38 5.00 22.50 -13.82
C PRO A 38 5.16 21.85 -15.22
N GLU A 39 5.84 22.53 -16.14
CA GLU A 39 6.14 22.04 -17.49
C GLU A 39 7.18 20.91 -17.49
N GLU A 40 8.21 20.98 -16.64
CA GLU A 40 9.20 19.89 -16.47
C GLU A 40 8.59 18.69 -15.73
N LEU A 41 7.73 18.94 -14.73
CA LEU A 41 7.00 17.91 -13.99
C LEU A 41 6.02 17.13 -14.87
N GLY A 42 5.36 17.81 -15.82
CA GLY A 42 4.46 17.19 -16.79
C GLY A 42 5.15 16.40 -17.91
N SER A 43 6.50 16.40 -17.96
CA SER A 43 7.26 15.72 -19.02
C SER A 43 7.60 14.26 -18.71
N VAL A 44 7.62 13.88 -17.42
CA VAL A 44 7.90 12.50 -16.98
C VAL A 44 6.56 11.79 -16.76
N PRO A 45 6.23 10.74 -17.54
CA PRO A 45 4.97 10.05 -17.38
C PRO A 45 4.88 9.39 -16.00
N PRO A 46 3.73 9.48 -15.31
CA PRO A 46 3.50 8.75 -14.07
C PRO A 46 3.77 7.26 -14.25
N ARG A 47 4.39 6.63 -13.25
CA ARG A 47 4.71 5.21 -13.28
C ARG A 47 4.45 4.50 -11.96
N ILE A 48 4.16 3.21 -12.07
CA ILE A 48 4.03 2.28 -10.96
C ILE A 48 5.15 1.26 -11.06
N LYS A 49 5.74 0.88 -9.93
CA LYS A 49 6.62 -0.28 -9.82
C LYS A 49 6.26 -1.13 -8.61
N LEU A 50 6.14 -2.43 -8.85
CA LEU A 50 5.76 -3.39 -7.79
C LEU A 50 7.02 -3.96 -7.15
N TRP A 51 7.15 -3.80 -5.83
CA TRP A 51 8.30 -4.28 -5.04
C TRP A 51 7.95 -5.45 -4.14
N GLY A 52 6.68 -5.62 -3.81
CA GLY A 52 6.12 -6.82 -3.20
C GLY A 52 4.64 -6.92 -3.51
N VAL A 53 4.15 -8.15 -3.66
CA VAL A 53 2.82 -8.48 -4.21
C VAL A 53 2.08 -9.55 -3.41
N ARG A 54 2.72 -10.11 -2.38
CA ARG A 54 2.16 -11.17 -1.53
C ARG A 54 1.41 -10.60 -0.34
N GLY A 55 0.36 -11.30 0.05
CA GLY A 55 -0.35 -11.04 1.29
C GLY A 55 0.17 -11.86 2.46
N SER A 56 -0.17 -11.44 3.67
CA SER A 56 0.01 -12.09 4.97
C SER A 56 1.46 -12.38 5.43
N LEU A 57 2.31 -12.99 4.59
CA LEU A 57 3.70 -13.30 4.90
C LEU A 57 4.55 -13.46 3.63
N PRO A 58 5.88 -13.23 3.70
CA PRO A 58 6.76 -13.38 2.55
C PRO A 58 6.99 -14.86 2.22
N VAL A 59 6.99 -15.19 0.93
CA VAL A 59 7.13 -16.55 0.42
C VAL A 59 8.25 -16.67 -0.62
N PRO A 60 9.53 -16.49 -0.24
CA PRO A 60 10.63 -16.72 -1.18
C PRO A 60 10.80 -18.21 -1.48
N GLY A 61 10.84 -18.59 -2.75
CA GLY A 61 11.14 -19.97 -3.13
C GLY A 61 11.02 -20.22 -4.63
N PRO A 62 11.50 -21.38 -5.13
CA PRO A 62 11.45 -21.72 -6.55
C PRO A 62 10.03 -21.69 -7.15
N ALA A 63 9.01 -21.94 -6.33
CA ALA A 63 7.61 -21.98 -6.73
C ALA A 63 6.94 -20.59 -6.82
N THR A 64 7.64 -19.52 -6.44
CA THR A 64 7.08 -18.16 -6.37
C THR A 64 7.92 -17.13 -7.13
N VAL A 65 8.95 -17.56 -7.86
CA VAL A 65 9.91 -16.67 -8.55
C VAL A 65 9.25 -15.87 -9.67
N ARG A 66 8.21 -16.43 -10.33
CA ARG A 66 7.53 -15.78 -11.45
C ARG A 66 6.79 -14.55 -10.99
N TYR A 67 6.07 -14.59 -9.86
CA TYR A 67 5.32 -13.43 -9.36
C TYR A 67 6.05 -12.64 -8.27
N GLY A 68 6.87 -13.30 -7.46
CA GLY A 68 7.55 -12.69 -6.33
C GLY A 68 7.08 -13.23 -4.98
N GLY A 69 7.91 -13.03 -3.96
CA GLY A 69 7.72 -13.52 -2.60
C GLY A 69 7.67 -12.43 -1.52
N ASN A 70 7.90 -11.16 -1.86
CA ASN A 70 7.83 -10.03 -0.95
C ASN A 70 6.38 -9.59 -0.74
N THR A 71 6.10 -9.11 0.47
CA THR A 71 4.78 -8.58 0.85
C THR A 71 4.59 -7.14 0.38
N SER A 72 3.33 -6.73 0.32
CA SER A 72 2.79 -5.43 -0.12
C SER A 72 3.77 -4.25 -0.07
N CYS A 73 4.24 -3.83 -1.24
CA CYS A 73 4.98 -2.59 -1.41
C CYS A 73 4.92 -2.13 -2.88
N VAL A 74 4.39 -0.94 -3.12
CA VAL A 74 4.25 -0.36 -4.47
C VAL A 74 4.86 1.03 -4.50
N GLU A 75 5.75 1.29 -5.45
CA GLU A 75 6.27 2.62 -5.75
C GLU A 75 5.39 3.27 -6.82
N VAL A 76 4.95 4.51 -6.56
CA VAL A 76 4.30 5.38 -7.53
C VAL A 76 5.16 6.63 -7.69
N ARG A 77 5.56 6.92 -8.93
CA ARG A 77 6.16 8.21 -9.28
C ARG A 77 5.18 9.00 -10.11
N ALA A 78 4.76 10.14 -9.60
CA ALA A 78 3.79 10.98 -10.27
C ALA A 78 4.04 12.44 -9.93
N ASP A 79 4.07 13.28 -10.97
CA ASP A 79 4.06 14.74 -10.84
C ASP A 79 5.13 15.27 -9.86
N GLY A 80 6.34 14.71 -9.94
CA GLY A 80 7.50 15.07 -9.12
C GLY A 80 7.59 14.40 -7.75
N GLU A 81 6.63 13.57 -7.40
CA GLU A 81 6.57 12.91 -6.10
C GLU A 81 6.95 11.44 -6.18
N ILE A 82 7.63 10.95 -5.14
CA ILE A 82 7.84 9.53 -4.88
C ILE A 82 6.87 9.15 -3.75
N ILE A 83 5.86 8.38 -4.10
CA ILE A 83 4.85 7.88 -3.17
C ILE A 83 5.02 6.37 -3.08
N VAL A 84 5.04 5.83 -1.87
CA VAL A 84 5.12 4.39 -1.65
C VAL A 84 3.84 3.96 -0.94
N LEU A 85 3.24 2.89 -1.41
CA LEU A 85 2.04 2.31 -0.84
C LEU A 85 2.45 1.04 -0.10
N ASP A 86 2.24 1.08 1.22
CA ASP A 86 2.70 0.11 2.22
C ASP A 86 4.23 -0.13 2.30
N ALA A 87 4.64 -0.63 3.46
CA ALA A 87 6.01 -0.88 3.86
C ALA A 87 6.24 -2.36 4.22
N GLY A 88 5.65 -3.28 3.43
CA GLY A 88 5.93 -4.71 3.49
C GLY A 88 7.39 -5.04 3.15
N THR A 89 7.75 -6.32 3.10
CA THR A 89 9.15 -6.74 2.87
C THR A 89 9.74 -6.23 1.56
N GLY A 90 8.90 -5.93 0.56
CA GLY A 90 9.32 -5.33 -0.71
C GLY A 90 10.00 -3.97 -0.55
N ILE A 91 9.71 -3.24 0.52
CA ILE A 91 10.27 -1.89 0.75
C ILE A 91 11.80 -1.92 0.88
N ARG A 92 12.38 -3.04 1.32
CA ARG A 92 13.83 -3.21 1.39
C ARG A 92 14.47 -3.13 0.00
N ALA A 93 13.88 -3.81 -0.99
CA ALA A 93 14.38 -3.78 -2.37
C ALA A 93 14.19 -2.40 -3.00
N LEU A 94 13.06 -1.74 -2.72
CA LEU A 94 12.82 -0.35 -3.11
C LEU A 94 13.90 0.59 -2.53
N GLY A 95 14.21 0.48 -1.24
CA GLY A 95 15.21 1.32 -0.59
C GLY A 95 16.58 1.25 -1.26
N LEU A 96 17.07 0.03 -1.51
CA LEU A 96 18.33 -0.19 -2.23
C LEU A 96 18.31 0.38 -3.65
N ALA A 97 17.18 0.27 -4.35
CA ALA A 97 17.04 0.81 -5.69
C ALA A 97 17.04 2.35 -5.71
N LEU A 98 16.34 2.99 -4.77
CA LEU A 98 16.34 4.45 -4.62
C LEU A 98 17.74 4.98 -4.31
N GLU A 99 18.47 4.34 -3.40
CA GLU A 99 19.85 4.73 -3.07
C GLU A 99 20.79 4.57 -4.27
N LYS A 100 20.64 3.50 -5.05
CA LYS A 100 21.40 3.29 -6.27
C LYS A 100 21.09 4.35 -7.33
N GLU A 101 19.82 4.67 -7.51
CA GLU A 101 19.37 5.61 -8.54
C GLU A 101 19.72 7.06 -8.22
N LEU A 102 19.47 7.50 -6.98
CA LEU A 102 19.65 8.89 -6.55
C LEU A 102 21.04 9.17 -5.98
N GLY A 103 21.79 8.12 -5.60
CA GLY A 103 23.16 8.21 -5.11
C GLY A 103 23.32 9.21 -3.95
N PRO A 104 24.15 10.27 -4.10
CA PRO A 104 24.36 11.24 -3.04
C PRO A 104 23.17 12.18 -2.82
N GLN A 105 22.19 12.26 -3.72
CA GLN A 105 21.04 13.15 -3.57
C GLN A 105 20.14 12.77 -2.38
N THR A 106 19.42 13.76 -1.86
CA THR A 106 18.41 13.55 -0.80
C THR A 106 17.21 12.82 -1.37
N ILE A 107 16.84 11.71 -0.74
CA ILE A 107 15.59 11.00 -1.04
C ILE A 107 14.47 11.71 -0.30
N LYS A 108 13.43 12.13 -1.03
CA LYS A 108 12.19 12.69 -0.50
C LYS A 108 11.04 11.80 -0.94
N LEU A 109 10.27 11.26 0.00
CA LEU A 109 9.14 10.40 -0.32
C LEU A 109 8.05 10.43 0.76
N THR A 110 6.86 10.00 0.36
CA THR A 110 5.72 9.79 1.25
C THR A 110 5.31 8.33 1.23
N LEU A 111 5.32 7.67 2.39
CA LEU A 111 4.74 6.35 2.61
C LEU A 111 3.26 6.52 2.97
N LEU A 112 2.36 5.86 2.25
CA LEU A 112 0.95 5.71 2.59
C LEU A 112 0.73 4.29 3.12
N ILE A 113 0.35 4.16 4.39
CA ILE A 113 0.09 2.90 5.05
C ILE A 113 -1.43 2.64 5.05
N THR A 114 -1.84 1.57 4.38
CA THR A 114 -3.26 1.17 4.30
C THR A 114 -3.79 0.75 5.65
N HIS A 115 -3.04 -0.10 6.35
CA HIS A 115 -3.26 -0.56 7.70
C HIS A 115 -1.98 -1.16 8.29
N THR A 116 -2.05 -1.64 9.53
CA THR A 116 -0.87 -2.00 10.33
C THR A 116 -0.70 -3.51 10.56
N HIS A 117 -1.32 -4.36 9.73
CA HIS A 117 -0.93 -5.77 9.71
C HIS A 117 0.52 -5.91 9.25
N TRP A 118 1.19 -6.96 9.74
CA TRP A 118 2.63 -7.10 9.65
C TRP A 118 3.14 -7.06 8.22
N ASP A 119 2.48 -7.74 7.30
CA ASP A 119 2.83 -7.77 5.89
C ASP A 119 2.81 -6.41 5.19
N HIS A 120 2.20 -5.38 5.79
CA HIS A 120 2.19 -4.00 5.30
C HIS A 120 3.23 -3.10 5.99
N ILE A 121 3.86 -3.53 7.09
CA ILE A 121 4.79 -2.68 7.87
C ILE A 121 6.12 -3.33 8.24
N GLN A 122 6.24 -4.66 8.12
CA GLN A 122 7.38 -5.45 8.60
C GLN A 122 8.70 -5.15 7.88
N GLY A 123 8.63 -4.54 6.70
CA GLY A 123 9.82 -4.16 5.95
C GLY A 123 10.42 -2.82 6.41
N LEU A 124 9.65 -1.99 7.12
CA LEU A 124 10.07 -0.65 7.55
C LEU A 124 11.40 -0.65 8.33
N PRO A 125 11.66 -1.57 9.29
CA PRO A 125 12.94 -1.63 9.99
C PRO A 125 14.14 -1.88 9.06
N PHE A 126 13.91 -2.41 7.85
CA PHE A 126 14.93 -2.72 6.86
C PHE A 126 14.97 -1.72 5.70
N PHE A 127 14.26 -0.60 5.81
CA PHE A 127 14.25 0.45 4.80
C PHE A 127 15.49 1.35 4.93
N SER A 128 16.57 1.03 4.20
CA SER A 128 17.86 1.73 4.28
C SER A 128 17.77 3.27 4.16
N PRO A 129 16.86 3.88 3.37
CA PRO A 129 16.71 5.32 3.35
C PRO A 129 16.38 5.96 4.71
N ALA A 130 15.73 5.24 5.63
CA ALA A 130 15.45 5.74 6.98
C ALA A 130 16.70 5.83 7.88
N TYR A 131 17.79 5.19 7.47
CA TYR A 131 19.09 5.19 8.15
C TYR A 131 20.07 6.25 7.63
N ASN A 132 19.60 7.17 6.79
CA ASN A 132 20.40 8.26 6.26
C ASN A 132 19.81 9.62 6.65
N SER A 133 20.58 10.42 7.38
CA SER A 133 20.14 11.72 7.92
C SER A 133 19.78 12.76 6.87
N LYS A 134 20.25 12.60 5.62
CA LYS A 134 19.91 13.53 4.53
C LYS A 134 18.48 13.35 4.00
N ASN A 135 17.83 12.22 4.28
CA ASN A 135 16.57 11.83 3.66
C ASN A 135 15.37 12.38 4.43
N LEU A 136 14.30 12.69 3.69
CA LEU A 136 13.04 13.20 4.21
C LEU A 136 11.93 12.19 3.91
N ILE A 137 11.38 11.58 4.96
CA ILE A 137 10.37 10.52 4.85
C ILE A 137 9.14 10.96 5.64
N GLN A 138 8.01 11.07 4.95
CA GLN A 138 6.70 11.27 5.59
C GLN A 138 5.94 9.95 5.56
N ILE A 139 5.38 9.52 6.69
CA ILE A 139 4.51 8.35 6.79
C ILE A 139 3.12 8.84 7.14
N LEU A 140 2.15 8.52 6.30
CA LEU A 140 0.74 8.82 6.49
C LEU A 140 -0.04 7.51 6.61
N GLY A 141 -1.03 7.51 7.48
CA GLY A 141 -1.96 6.39 7.65
C GLY A 141 -3.13 6.82 8.52
N TYR A 142 -4.08 5.92 8.77
CA TYR A 142 -5.20 6.20 9.66
C TYR A 142 -4.97 5.59 11.05
N GLU A 143 -5.52 6.21 12.08
CA GLU A 143 -5.47 5.68 13.45
C GLU A 143 -6.30 4.39 13.51
N GLY A 144 -5.63 3.24 13.66
CA GLY A 144 -6.26 1.93 13.62
C GLY A 144 -6.41 1.20 14.96
N ALA A 145 -5.78 1.69 16.02
CA ALA A 145 -5.82 1.06 17.35
C ALA A 145 -5.54 2.09 18.45
N ARG A 146 -5.74 1.67 19.72
CA ARG A 146 -5.62 2.52 20.93
C ARG A 146 -4.29 3.27 21.10
N ALA A 147 -3.23 2.91 20.37
CA ALA A 147 -1.87 3.42 20.58
C ALA A 147 -1.41 4.47 19.54
N GLY A 148 -2.18 4.70 18.47
CA GLY A 148 -1.80 5.58 17.36
C GLY A 148 -0.73 4.97 16.42
N LEU A 149 -0.67 5.47 15.19
CA LEU A 149 0.19 4.96 14.10
C LEU A 149 1.67 4.97 14.50
N GLY A 150 2.14 6.06 15.10
CA GLY A 150 3.54 6.19 15.53
C GLY A 150 3.96 5.17 16.57
N ALA A 151 3.08 4.83 17.52
CA ALA A 151 3.39 3.81 18.53
C ALA A 151 3.39 2.40 17.95
N ILE A 152 2.49 2.09 17.01
CA ILE A 152 2.46 0.78 16.34
C ILE A 152 3.74 0.57 15.53
N LEU A 153 4.15 1.57 14.75
CA LEU A 153 5.40 1.51 13.99
C LEU A 153 6.64 1.43 14.89
N ALA A 154 6.61 2.11 16.04
CA ALA A 154 7.67 2.01 17.03
C ALA A 154 7.73 0.61 17.68
N GLY A 155 6.59 -0.01 17.98
CA GLY A 155 6.50 -1.29 18.68
C GLY A 155 7.20 -2.44 17.95
N GLN A 156 7.11 -2.52 16.61
CA GLN A 156 7.85 -3.53 15.84
C GLN A 156 9.38 -3.33 15.86
N MET A 157 9.84 -2.14 16.29
CA MET A 157 11.26 -1.79 16.40
C MET A 157 11.74 -1.78 17.87
N GLU A 158 10.93 -2.25 18.83
CA GLU A 158 11.31 -2.33 20.24
C GLU A 158 12.17 -3.57 20.55
N THR A 159 12.98 -3.48 21.60
CA THR A 159 13.71 -4.64 22.14
C THR A 159 12.74 -5.63 22.80
N PRO A 160 12.86 -6.95 22.58
CA PRO A 160 13.95 -7.65 21.88
C PRO A 160 13.71 -7.93 20.38
N PHE A 161 12.63 -7.40 19.78
CA PHE A 161 12.28 -7.67 18.39
C PHE A 161 13.28 -7.07 17.39
N PHE A 162 13.79 -5.88 17.68
CA PHE A 162 14.75 -5.21 16.82
C PHE A 162 15.79 -4.39 17.64
N PRO A 163 17.05 -4.30 17.17
CA PRO A 163 18.12 -3.64 17.92
C PRO A 163 18.13 -2.11 17.80
N VAL A 164 17.35 -1.54 16.87
CA VAL A 164 17.29 -0.09 16.61
C VAL A 164 15.86 0.41 16.75
N SER A 165 15.58 1.22 17.76
CA SER A 165 14.26 1.83 17.92
C SER A 165 13.97 2.87 16.83
N LEU A 166 12.69 3.08 16.53
CA LEU A 166 12.23 4.10 15.58
C LEU A 166 12.80 5.51 15.88
N ARG A 167 13.01 5.84 17.16
CA ARG A 167 13.56 7.13 17.61
C ARG A 167 15.05 7.29 17.30
N GLN A 168 15.76 6.19 17.08
CA GLN A 168 17.18 6.19 16.74
C GLN A 168 17.42 6.30 15.23
N LEU A 169 16.37 6.28 14.41
CA LEU A 169 16.50 6.47 12.98
C LEU A 169 17.01 7.90 12.69
N PRO A 170 18.15 8.04 11.97
CA PRO A 170 18.78 9.34 11.74
C PRO A 170 18.07 10.18 10.67
N SER A 171 17.23 9.60 9.81
CA SER A 171 16.47 10.35 8.80
C SER A 171 15.48 11.33 9.43
N HIS A 172 15.04 12.32 8.64
CA HIS A 172 13.92 13.18 9.02
C HIS A 172 12.61 12.43 8.77
N LEU A 173 12.12 11.76 9.81
CA LEU A 173 10.90 10.97 9.77
C LEU A 173 9.73 11.73 10.41
N ALA A 174 8.70 12.02 9.62
CA ALA A 174 7.44 12.58 10.09
C ALA A 174 6.34 11.52 9.98
N ILE A 175 5.64 11.24 11.08
CA ILE A 175 4.51 10.29 11.10
C ILE A 175 3.25 11.08 11.42
N GLU A 176 2.26 11.02 10.54
CA GLU A 176 1.02 11.79 10.64
C GLU A 176 -0.19 10.89 10.42
N GLU A 177 -1.17 11.05 11.30
CA GLU A 177 -2.46 10.37 11.21
C GLU A 177 -3.43 11.22 10.41
N LEU A 178 -3.93 10.64 9.33
CA LEU A 178 -4.91 11.26 8.46
C LEU A 178 -6.27 11.29 9.15
N LYS A 179 -6.94 12.45 9.07
CA LYS A 179 -8.31 12.66 9.55
C LYS A 179 -9.32 12.76 8.41
N GLU A 180 -8.85 13.26 7.28
CA GLU A 180 -9.65 13.47 6.08
C GLU A 180 -9.41 12.34 5.07
N MET A 181 -10.42 12.10 4.24
CA MET A 181 -10.34 11.16 3.12
C MET A 181 -9.85 11.83 1.84
N GLU A 182 -9.61 13.14 1.84
CA GLU A 182 -9.04 13.86 0.71
C GLU A 182 -7.89 14.74 1.19
N PHE A 183 -6.74 14.59 0.55
CA PHE A 183 -5.52 15.34 0.88
C PHE A 183 -4.59 15.42 -0.35
N HIS A 184 -3.45 16.09 -0.21
CA HIS A 184 -2.47 16.23 -1.29
C HIS A 184 -1.09 15.78 -0.84
N ILE A 185 -0.37 15.12 -1.74
CA ILE A 185 1.07 14.91 -1.64
C ILE A 185 1.69 15.72 -2.78
N GLY A 186 2.28 16.86 -2.45
CA GLY A 186 2.73 17.81 -3.47
C GLY A 186 1.55 18.26 -4.34
N THR A 187 1.64 18.00 -5.65
CA THR A 187 0.58 18.26 -6.62
C THR A 187 -0.38 17.08 -6.82
N VAL A 188 -0.05 15.89 -6.30
CA VAL A 188 -0.88 14.69 -6.44
C VAL A 188 -2.03 14.75 -5.46
N LYS A 189 -3.27 14.83 -5.96
CA LYS A 189 -4.47 14.67 -5.12
C LYS A 189 -4.60 13.20 -4.74
N VAL A 190 -4.88 12.94 -3.47
CA VAL A 190 -5.13 11.59 -2.94
C VAL A 190 -6.52 11.54 -2.33
N GLN A 191 -7.26 10.49 -2.68
CA GLN A 191 -8.53 10.15 -2.05
C GLN A 191 -8.40 8.80 -1.33
N GLY A 192 -8.63 8.79 -0.03
CA GLY A 192 -8.75 7.59 0.79
C GLY A 192 -10.17 7.02 0.76
N LYS A 193 -10.28 5.73 1.01
CA LYS A 193 -11.56 5.06 1.29
C LYS A 193 -11.32 3.88 2.23
N PHE A 194 -12.09 3.80 3.31
CA PHE A 194 -12.04 2.62 4.19
C PHE A 194 -12.48 1.36 3.45
N ALA A 195 -11.70 0.29 3.64
CA ALA A 195 -11.92 -1.04 3.15
C ALA A 195 -12.81 -1.85 4.11
N ASN A 196 -13.37 -2.94 3.60
CA ASN A 196 -14.03 -3.95 4.43
C ASN A 196 -13.01 -4.99 4.89
N HIS A 197 -12.30 -4.72 5.97
CA HIS A 197 -11.24 -5.58 6.49
C HIS A 197 -11.23 -5.50 8.03
N PRO A 198 -10.81 -6.56 8.76
CA PRO A 198 -10.65 -6.48 10.22
C PRO A 198 -9.74 -5.33 10.65
N GLY A 199 -10.26 -4.45 11.50
CA GLY A 199 -9.56 -3.24 11.93
C GLY A 199 -9.77 -2.05 10.98
N ILE A 200 -8.96 -1.01 11.15
CA ILE A 200 -8.97 0.14 10.24
C ILE A 200 -8.04 -0.16 9.09
N CYS A 201 -8.61 -0.27 7.89
CA CYS A 201 -7.89 -0.38 6.64
C CYS A 201 -8.45 0.63 5.64
N ALA A 202 -7.56 1.29 4.92
CA ALA A 202 -7.90 2.24 3.87
C ALA A 202 -7.18 1.88 2.57
N GLY A 203 -7.88 2.02 1.45
CA GLY A 203 -7.24 2.11 0.14
C GLY A 203 -7.11 3.55 -0.31
N TYR A 204 -6.24 3.77 -1.28
CA TYR A 204 -5.89 5.08 -1.80
C TYR A 204 -6.11 5.16 -3.31
N ARG A 205 -6.65 6.27 -3.78
CA ARG A 205 -6.70 6.66 -5.19
C ARG A 205 -5.89 7.93 -5.39
N LEU A 206 -4.85 7.82 -6.20
CA LEU A 206 -3.92 8.90 -6.53
C LEU A 206 -4.31 9.46 -7.89
N PHE A 207 -4.53 10.76 -7.97
CA PHE A 207 -4.83 11.46 -9.22
C PHE A 207 -3.56 12.14 -9.73
N THR A 208 -3.12 11.70 -10.91
CA THR A 208 -1.88 12.09 -11.58
C THR A 208 -2.17 12.85 -12.87
N SER A 209 -1.15 13.44 -13.47
CA SER A 209 -1.25 14.03 -14.83
C SER A 209 -1.69 13.05 -15.93
N ALA A 210 -1.54 11.73 -15.73
CA ALA A 210 -1.89 10.69 -16.70
C ALA A 210 -3.14 9.87 -16.31
N GLY A 211 -3.98 10.42 -15.42
CA GLY A 211 -5.17 9.74 -14.90
C GLY A 211 -4.97 9.30 -13.46
N SER A 212 -5.58 8.19 -13.04
CA SER A 212 -5.62 7.80 -11.63
C SER A 212 -5.19 6.36 -11.38
N ILE A 213 -4.58 6.14 -10.22
CA ILE A 213 -4.10 4.85 -9.74
C ILE A 213 -4.82 4.54 -8.44
N ALA A 214 -5.51 3.41 -8.35
CA ALA A 214 -6.16 2.95 -7.13
C ALA A 214 -5.42 1.75 -6.54
N TYR A 215 -5.26 1.74 -5.21
CA TYR A 215 -4.60 0.69 -4.46
C TYR A 215 -5.47 0.30 -3.25
N MET A 216 -5.90 -0.95 -3.22
CA MET A 216 -6.77 -1.53 -2.19
C MET A 216 -6.35 -3.00 -2.00
N PRO A 217 -5.23 -3.26 -1.31
CA PRO A 217 -4.62 -4.58 -1.23
C PRO A 217 -5.41 -5.57 -0.37
N ASP A 218 -6.26 -5.06 0.53
CA ASP A 218 -7.02 -5.83 1.52
C ASP A 218 -8.45 -5.32 1.56
N ASN A 219 -9.38 -6.07 0.97
CA ASN A 219 -10.79 -5.70 1.03
C ASN A 219 -11.70 -6.89 0.74
N GLU A 220 -12.69 -7.12 1.59
CA GLU A 220 -13.69 -8.15 1.38
C GLU A 220 -14.97 -7.62 0.70
N PRO A 221 -15.57 -8.34 -0.26
CA PRO A 221 -16.85 -7.93 -0.84
C PRO A 221 -18.01 -8.03 0.17
N TYR A 222 -18.80 -6.95 0.27
CA TYR A 222 -19.90 -6.85 1.23
C TYR A 222 -21.06 -7.82 0.94
N GLU A 223 -21.25 -8.21 -0.33
CA GLU A 223 -22.39 -8.99 -0.79
C GLU A 223 -22.45 -10.36 -0.14
N THR A 224 -21.36 -11.12 -0.20
CA THR A 224 -21.30 -12.46 0.39
C THR A 224 -21.27 -12.38 1.92
N LEU A 225 -20.46 -11.48 2.48
CA LEU A 225 -20.30 -11.32 3.92
C LEU A 225 -21.61 -10.95 4.62
N LYS A 226 -22.29 -9.90 4.16
CA LYS A 226 -23.52 -9.42 4.82
C LYS A 226 -24.68 -10.38 4.65
N VAL A 227 -24.77 -11.10 3.53
CA VAL A 227 -25.79 -12.13 3.35
C VAL A 227 -25.57 -13.31 4.29
N GLN A 228 -24.32 -13.78 4.47
CA GLN A 228 -24.02 -14.85 5.42
C GLN A 228 -24.25 -14.42 6.88
N LEU A 229 -23.76 -13.25 7.28
CA LEU A 229 -24.01 -12.71 8.63
C LEU A 229 -25.49 -12.49 8.91
N ALA A 230 -26.27 -12.09 7.91
CA ALA A 230 -27.71 -11.93 8.07
C ALA A 230 -28.42 -13.26 8.30
N ALA A 231 -28.03 -14.31 7.57
CA ALA A 231 -28.53 -15.67 7.80
C ALA A 231 -28.18 -16.19 9.20
N GLN A 232 -26.96 -15.91 9.69
CA GLN A 232 -26.52 -16.32 11.02
C GLN A 232 -27.20 -15.55 12.16
N ASN A 233 -27.41 -14.24 12.00
CA ASN A 233 -27.93 -13.35 13.05
C ASN A 233 -29.44 -13.08 12.95
N GLY A 234 -30.17 -13.80 12.08
CA GLY A 234 -31.61 -13.61 11.89
C GLY A 234 -32.00 -12.22 11.32
N ILE A 235 -31.08 -11.54 10.64
CA ILE A 235 -31.33 -10.23 10.01
C ILE A 235 -32.10 -10.47 8.70
N ASP A 236 -33.05 -9.58 8.39
CA ASP A 236 -33.77 -9.60 7.12
C ASP A 236 -32.80 -9.56 5.91
N GLY A 237 -32.81 -10.63 5.11
CA GLY A 237 -31.96 -10.80 3.94
C GLY A 237 -32.14 -9.71 2.88
N LYS A 238 -33.30 -9.03 2.83
CA LYS A 238 -33.50 -7.89 1.93
C LYS A 238 -32.69 -6.66 2.39
N LYS A 239 -32.67 -6.37 3.69
CA LYS A 239 -31.88 -5.27 4.26
C LYS A 239 -30.38 -5.50 4.05
N ALA A 240 -29.92 -6.74 4.25
CA ALA A 240 -28.53 -7.11 4.03
C ALA A 240 -28.08 -6.89 2.58
N ARG A 241 -28.89 -7.34 1.60
CA ARG A 241 -28.62 -7.11 0.18
C ARG A 241 -28.61 -5.64 -0.21
N ASN A 242 -29.55 -4.85 0.31
CA ASN A 242 -29.59 -3.41 0.03
C ASN A 242 -28.35 -2.69 0.57
N PHE A 243 -27.91 -3.02 1.79
CA PHE A 243 -26.70 -2.46 2.37
C PHE A 243 -25.47 -2.84 1.52
N ALA A 244 -25.31 -4.12 1.20
CA ALA A 244 -24.18 -4.57 0.39
C ALA A 244 -24.16 -3.92 -1.00
N GLY A 245 -25.31 -3.78 -1.66
CA GLY A 245 -25.41 -3.08 -2.94
C GLY A 245 -25.03 -1.60 -2.84
N ALA A 246 -25.38 -0.93 -1.75
CA ALA A 246 -24.98 0.46 -1.52
C ALA A 246 -23.46 0.60 -1.30
N GLU A 247 -22.84 -0.31 -0.54
CA GLU A 247 -21.39 -0.32 -0.35
C GLU A 247 -20.63 -0.67 -1.63
N ARG A 248 -21.14 -1.63 -2.41
CA ARG A 248 -20.62 -1.92 -3.75
C ARG A 248 -20.65 -0.68 -4.64
N ALA A 249 -21.78 0.03 -4.69
CA ALA A 249 -21.91 1.23 -5.51
C ALA A 249 -20.89 2.33 -5.12
N LYS A 250 -20.62 2.49 -3.82
CA LYS A 250 -19.56 3.40 -3.34
C LYS A 250 -18.16 2.95 -3.77
N MET A 251 -17.90 1.64 -3.82
CA MET A 251 -16.62 1.10 -4.28
C MET A 251 -16.47 1.27 -5.80
N VAL A 252 -17.54 1.03 -6.56
CA VAL A 252 -17.58 1.30 -8.00
C VAL A 252 -17.28 2.77 -8.27
N GLU A 253 -17.86 3.70 -7.50
CA GLU A 253 -17.59 5.12 -7.65
C GLU A 253 -16.13 5.47 -7.33
N PHE A 254 -15.60 4.92 -6.24
CA PHE A 254 -14.20 5.13 -5.86
C PHE A 254 -13.22 4.67 -6.95
N LEU A 255 -13.53 3.57 -7.65
CA LEU A 255 -12.68 3.01 -8.71
C LEU A 255 -13.03 3.50 -10.13
N ARG A 256 -14.07 4.34 -10.26
CA ARG A 256 -14.65 4.69 -11.57
C ARG A 256 -13.61 5.26 -12.53
N ASP A 257 -13.53 4.67 -13.72
CA ASP A 257 -12.65 5.08 -14.83
C ASP A 257 -11.16 5.12 -14.48
N CYS A 258 -10.73 4.38 -13.45
CA CYS A 258 -9.34 4.33 -13.03
C CYS A 258 -8.44 3.65 -14.09
N GLU A 259 -7.28 4.26 -14.36
CA GLU A 259 -6.29 3.77 -15.32
C GLU A 259 -5.66 2.46 -14.86
N VAL A 260 -5.28 2.39 -13.58
CA VAL A 260 -4.73 1.18 -12.98
C VAL A 260 -5.32 0.99 -11.59
N ALA A 261 -6.05 -0.11 -11.40
CA ALA A 261 -6.48 -0.55 -10.08
C ALA A 261 -5.65 -1.76 -9.64
N ILE A 262 -5.08 -1.68 -8.44
CA ILE A 262 -4.32 -2.74 -7.78
C ILE A 262 -5.20 -3.23 -6.63
N LEU A 263 -5.85 -4.37 -6.82
CA LEU A 263 -6.90 -4.85 -5.93
C LEU A 263 -6.55 -6.22 -5.36
N ASP A 264 -6.89 -6.42 -4.10
CA ASP A 264 -6.93 -7.72 -3.42
C ASP A 264 -7.60 -8.76 -4.32
N ALA A 265 -6.91 -9.85 -4.61
CA ALA A 265 -7.48 -11.03 -5.24
C ALA A 265 -6.92 -12.30 -4.59
N GLN A 266 -6.77 -12.28 -3.26
CA GLN A 266 -6.06 -13.32 -2.52
C GLN A 266 -6.64 -14.72 -2.73
N TYR A 267 -7.97 -14.85 -2.84
CA TYR A 267 -8.62 -16.16 -2.90
C TYR A 267 -9.21 -16.48 -4.27
N THR A 268 -9.18 -17.77 -4.63
CA THR A 268 -10.12 -18.33 -5.60
C THR A 268 -11.56 -18.23 -5.07
N ASP A 269 -12.54 -18.35 -5.97
CA ASP A 269 -13.96 -18.33 -5.55
C ASP A 269 -14.34 -19.51 -4.65
N GLU A 270 -13.63 -20.65 -4.75
CA GLU A 270 -13.85 -21.81 -3.90
C GLU A 270 -13.25 -21.61 -2.51
N GLU A 271 -11.99 -21.16 -2.44
CA GLU A 271 -11.31 -20.87 -1.17
C GLU A 271 -12.10 -19.82 -0.38
N TYR A 272 -12.58 -18.76 -1.03
CA TYR A 272 -13.30 -17.68 -0.37
C TYR A 272 -14.51 -18.16 0.44
N LYS A 273 -15.18 -19.25 0.05
CA LYS A 273 -16.34 -19.79 0.80
C LYS A 273 -15.97 -20.16 2.25
N ALA A 274 -14.73 -20.59 2.48
CA ALA A 274 -14.20 -20.91 3.80
C ALA A 274 -13.52 -19.73 4.51
N HIS A 275 -13.33 -18.60 3.82
CA HIS A 275 -12.59 -17.42 4.30
C HIS A 275 -13.46 -16.15 4.38
N VAL A 276 -14.80 -16.30 4.35
CA VAL A 276 -15.70 -15.16 4.56
C VAL A 276 -15.49 -14.60 5.98
N GLY A 277 -15.36 -13.28 6.07
CA GLY A 277 -15.07 -12.50 7.27
C GLY A 277 -13.58 -12.26 7.51
N TRP A 278 -12.69 -12.80 6.68
CA TRP A 278 -11.25 -12.65 6.85
C TRP A 278 -10.72 -11.35 6.25
N GLY A 279 -11.57 -10.55 5.59
CA GLY A 279 -11.17 -9.23 5.08
C GLY A 279 -10.53 -9.25 3.69
N HIS A 280 -10.64 -10.35 2.95
CA HIS A 280 -10.06 -10.50 1.62
C HIS A 280 -11.06 -10.88 0.54
N SER A 281 -10.66 -10.69 -0.72
CA SER A 281 -11.52 -10.86 -1.87
C SER A 281 -11.36 -12.19 -2.60
N SER A 282 -12.45 -12.60 -3.24
CA SER A 282 -12.43 -13.66 -4.26
C SER A 282 -12.20 -13.09 -5.65
N LEU A 283 -11.56 -13.88 -6.51
CA LEU A 283 -11.22 -13.52 -7.88
C LEU A 283 -12.41 -12.94 -8.67
N SER A 284 -13.55 -13.64 -8.72
CA SER A 284 -14.68 -13.19 -9.54
C SER A 284 -15.30 -11.89 -9.06
N SER A 285 -15.30 -11.67 -7.73
CA SER A 285 -15.85 -10.46 -7.13
C SER A 285 -15.06 -9.22 -7.53
N VAL A 286 -13.74 -9.34 -7.55
CA VAL A 286 -12.80 -8.26 -7.88
C VAL A 286 -12.83 -7.93 -9.36
N VAL A 287 -12.86 -8.96 -10.22
CA VAL A 287 -13.02 -8.77 -11.65
C VAL A 287 -14.36 -8.08 -11.95
N GLY A 288 -15.45 -8.53 -11.32
CA GLY A 288 -16.77 -7.91 -11.46
C GLY A 288 -16.77 -6.44 -11.00
N LEU A 289 -16.15 -6.14 -9.86
CA LEU A 289 -16.04 -4.78 -9.34
C LEU A 289 -15.29 -3.85 -10.31
N ALA A 290 -14.14 -4.29 -10.83
CA ALA A 290 -13.35 -3.52 -11.77
C ALA A 290 -14.08 -3.29 -13.10
N LEU A 291 -14.81 -4.30 -13.60
CA LEU A 291 -15.66 -4.19 -14.78
C LEU A 291 -16.81 -3.20 -14.57
N ASP A 292 -17.47 -3.23 -13.42
CA ASP A 292 -18.55 -2.30 -13.07
C ASP A 292 -18.03 -0.85 -12.99
N ALA A 293 -16.80 -0.67 -12.50
CA ALA A 293 -16.13 0.62 -12.39
C ALA A 293 -15.45 1.11 -13.69
N ASN A 294 -15.49 0.33 -14.78
CA ASN A 294 -14.83 0.68 -16.06
C ASN A 294 -13.32 0.94 -15.92
N VAL A 295 -12.67 0.20 -15.03
CA VAL A 295 -11.20 0.21 -14.84
C VAL A 295 -10.51 -0.19 -16.14
N LYS A 296 -9.44 0.51 -16.52
CA LYS A 296 -8.71 0.23 -17.77
C LYS A 296 -7.76 -0.94 -17.62
N ARG A 297 -7.02 -0.98 -16.50
CA ARG A 297 -6.10 -2.07 -16.15
C ARG A 297 -6.31 -2.51 -14.70
N LEU A 298 -6.56 -3.79 -14.49
CA LEU A 298 -6.64 -4.43 -13.18
C LEU A 298 -5.37 -5.27 -12.94
N LEU A 299 -4.69 -5.00 -11.82
CA LEU A 299 -3.65 -5.87 -11.28
C LEU A 299 -4.24 -6.69 -10.14
N LEU A 300 -4.27 -8.02 -10.30
CA LEU A 300 -4.61 -8.95 -9.23
C LEU A 300 -3.45 -8.98 -8.23
N PHE A 301 -3.69 -8.53 -7.00
CA PHE A 301 -2.66 -8.28 -6.00
C PHE A 301 -2.96 -9.06 -4.71
N HIS A 302 -2.01 -9.03 -3.76
CA HIS A 302 -2.13 -9.67 -2.45
C HIS A 302 -2.24 -11.20 -2.55
N HIS A 303 -1.44 -11.80 -3.44
CA HIS A 303 -1.52 -13.24 -3.71
C HIS A 303 -1.31 -14.04 -2.43
N ASP A 304 -2.13 -15.08 -2.25
CA ASP A 304 -2.08 -15.91 -1.05
C ASP A 304 -0.69 -16.56 -0.88
N PRO A 305 -0.15 -16.66 0.35
CA PRO A 305 1.12 -17.35 0.61
C PRO A 305 1.16 -18.80 0.14
N SER A 306 0.02 -19.49 0.10
CA SER A 306 -0.06 -20.89 -0.31
C SER A 306 -0.11 -21.08 -1.83
N HIS A 307 -0.30 -20.01 -2.60
CA HIS A 307 -0.40 -20.06 -4.05
C HIS A 307 0.98 -19.99 -4.71
N ASP A 308 1.37 -21.08 -5.37
CA ASP A 308 2.49 -21.08 -6.29
C ASP A 308 2.19 -20.27 -7.57
N ASP A 309 3.21 -20.05 -8.38
CA ASP A 309 3.09 -19.28 -9.61
C ASP A 309 2.08 -19.91 -10.60
N ASP A 310 1.95 -21.24 -10.60
CA ASP A 310 1.02 -21.95 -11.49
C ASP A 310 -0.43 -21.79 -11.04
N MET A 311 -0.68 -21.65 -9.74
CA MET A 311 -2.00 -21.27 -9.21
C MET A 311 -2.38 -19.86 -9.63
N ILE A 312 -1.47 -18.90 -9.50
CA ILE A 312 -1.73 -17.51 -9.92
C ILE A 312 -1.99 -17.46 -11.43
N ASP A 313 -1.28 -18.25 -12.24
CA ASP A 313 -1.54 -18.34 -13.68
C ASP A 313 -2.95 -18.87 -13.99
N ARG A 314 -3.41 -19.90 -13.27
CA ARG A 314 -4.80 -20.41 -13.40
C ARG A 314 -5.82 -19.35 -13.01
N MET A 315 -5.59 -18.61 -11.93
CA MET A 315 -6.44 -17.50 -11.53
C MET A 315 -6.48 -16.41 -12.61
N LEU A 316 -5.33 -16.03 -13.17
CA LEU A 316 -5.25 -15.04 -14.22
C LEU A 316 -5.98 -15.48 -15.51
N GLU A 317 -5.89 -16.76 -15.88
CA GLU A 317 -6.63 -17.32 -17.01
C GLU A 317 -8.15 -17.24 -16.78
N GLN A 318 -8.62 -17.65 -15.59
CA GLN A 318 -10.02 -17.51 -15.21
C GLN A 318 -10.48 -16.05 -15.25
N ALA A 319 -9.67 -15.13 -14.74
CA ALA A 319 -9.95 -13.70 -14.73
C ALA A 319 -10.11 -13.13 -16.15
N ARG A 320 -9.20 -13.50 -17.06
CA ARG A 320 -9.29 -13.14 -18.49
C ARG A 320 -10.56 -13.70 -19.15
N SER A 321 -10.96 -14.93 -18.80
CA SER A 321 -12.21 -15.53 -19.27
C SER A 321 -13.44 -14.72 -18.83
N LEU A 322 -13.46 -14.26 -17.56
CA LEU A 322 -14.53 -13.42 -17.03
C LEU A 322 -14.61 -12.07 -17.77
N VAL A 323 -13.47 -11.42 -18.04
CA VAL A 323 -13.42 -10.19 -18.82
C VAL A 323 -13.95 -10.42 -20.24
N ALA A 324 -13.49 -11.47 -20.93
CA ALA A 324 -13.95 -11.80 -22.28
C ALA A 324 -15.47 -12.03 -22.35
N LYS A 325 -16.03 -12.75 -21.36
CA LYS A 325 -17.48 -12.99 -21.26
C LYS A 325 -18.29 -11.71 -21.02
N SER A 326 -17.70 -10.70 -20.39
CA SER A 326 -18.38 -9.42 -20.13
C SER A 326 -18.56 -8.56 -21.38
N GLY A 327 -17.79 -8.81 -22.45
CA GLY A 327 -17.75 -7.99 -23.66
C GLY A 327 -17.08 -6.62 -23.49
N LYS A 328 -16.57 -6.29 -22.30
CA LYS A 328 -15.84 -5.04 -22.04
C LYS A 328 -14.34 -5.21 -22.31
N ALA A 329 -13.69 -4.11 -22.67
CA ALA A 329 -12.23 -4.04 -22.76
C ALA A 329 -11.65 -3.63 -21.40
N MET A 330 -10.94 -4.55 -20.74
CA MET A 330 -10.14 -4.29 -19.56
C MET A 330 -8.87 -5.13 -19.64
N VAL A 331 -7.70 -4.51 -19.47
CA VAL A 331 -6.44 -5.24 -19.35
C VAL A 331 -6.38 -5.86 -17.95
N ILE A 332 -6.02 -7.13 -17.85
CA ILE A 332 -5.90 -7.82 -16.57
C ILE A 332 -4.58 -8.60 -16.50
N GLU A 333 -3.85 -8.38 -15.41
CA GLU A 333 -2.53 -8.94 -15.16
C GLU A 333 -2.43 -9.41 -13.70
N GLY A 334 -1.69 -10.48 -13.44
CA GLY A 334 -1.27 -10.81 -12.08
C GLY A 334 -0.13 -9.89 -11.67
N ALA A 335 -0.25 -9.24 -10.51
CA ALA A 335 0.79 -8.37 -9.98
C ALA A 335 2.09 -9.17 -9.77
N ARG A 336 3.20 -8.67 -10.33
CA ARG A 336 4.50 -9.32 -10.25
C ARG A 336 5.59 -8.33 -9.85
N GLU A 337 6.48 -8.75 -8.96
CA GLU A 337 7.64 -7.96 -8.55
C GLU A 337 8.50 -7.54 -9.74
N GLY A 338 9.03 -6.31 -9.67
CA GLY A 338 9.87 -5.72 -10.71
C GLY A 338 9.11 -5.23 -11.94
N VAL A 339 7.81 -5.52 -12.07
CA VAL A 339 6.97 -4.94 -13.13
C VAL A 339 6.89 -3.42 -12.95
N GLU A 340 7.11 -2.73 -14.06
CA GLU A 340 6.94 -1.29 -14.18
C GLU A 340 5.85 -0.98 -15.21
N ILE A 341 4.92 -0.09 -14.85
CA ILE A 341 3.80 0.32 -15.69
C ILE A 341 3.84 1.84 -15.82
N LEU A 342 4.01 2.31 -17.06
CA LEU A 342 3.88 3.74 -17.39
C LEU A 342 2.42 4.06 -17.71
N LEU A 343 1.93 5.18 -17.19
CA LEU A 343 0.62 5.71 -17.56
C LEU A 343 0.78 6.67 -18.73
N GLU A 344 0.02 6.43 -19.81
CA GLU A 344 0.03 7.29 -20.99
C GLU A 344 -0.70 8.61 -20.71
N LEU A 345 -0.07 9.74 -21.07
CA LEU A 345 -0.66 11.06 -20.93
C LEU A 345 -1.90 11.21 -21.84
N PRO A 346 -2.93 12.00 -21.45
CA PRO A 346 -4.17 12.13 -22.21
C PRO A 346 -3.96 12.55 -23.68
N ALA A 347 -2.97 13.41 -23.96
CA ALA A 347 -2.63 13.85 -25.31
C ALA A 347 -2.12 12.71 -26.22
N GLN A 348 -1.53 11.66 -25.64
CA GLN A 348 -1.05 10.49 -26.38
C GLN A 348 -2.17 9.49 -26.68
N ARG A 349 -3.24 9.48 -25.88
CA ARG A 349 -4.41 8.60 -26.07
C ARG A 349 -5.30 9.02 -27.23
N GLN A 350 -5.31 10.30 -27.60
CA GLN A 350 -6.13 10.82 -28.73
C GLN A 350 -5.54 10.51 -30.11
N LEU A 351 -4.31 10.01 -30.18
CA LEU A 351 -3.61 9.67 -31.43
C LEU A 351 -3.74 8.19 -31.83
N ARG A 352 -4.48 7.40 -31.05
CA ARG A 352 -4.77 5.97 -31.28
C ARG A 352 -6.28 5.77 -31.28
#